data_AF-A0A0A2JH94-F1
#
_entry.id   AF-A0A0A2JH94-F1
#
_cell.length_a   1.000
_cell.length_b   1.000
_cell.length_c   1.000
_cell.angle_alpha   90.00
_cell.angle_beta   90.00
_cell.angle_gamma   90.00
#
_symmetry.space_group_name_H-M   'P 1'
#
loop_
_entity.id
_entity.type
_entity.pdbx_description
1 polymer ?
#
loop_
_entity_poly.entity_id
_entity_poly.type
_entity_poly.pdbx_seq_one_letter_code
_entity_poly.pdbx_strand_id
1 'polypeptide(L)'
;MADMGIVELASHDTDNSPLYEDPEQGLLGHIVAANDTAALQLYHASLHTRVFWEAYSPSYGHPFRVAEDHGSCDALRVLLLIYLTDPFYRASPEYPPLGEYLACLKFSPIHVACEAADRDFTLWLLSVKELNGGDAPLLGRLDRDVDCGGRTPLICAVGGLRLGGDVERREAFIYFLLDELGCQVRESDIYYSSVRGREEQRREEGRAAVAGDADSDDTNAEVEEYEEEKELKYSVLDAAIPHASYRMTARLIDAGADVHAWQSWSDSYVWNSSECIIQEGTKGVTALHIASLYGNLEGMRALVDHGGVSVAEMVSRADDHGRIPLHWALLGAADEGPHMVDAEEGNDPEEIPAEDGMTPRSRRMVDTVKWLLEANPDTINARDRQGATVFNYAVKSRAAGIAGILAVLKILFDAGPRASILNHIPNEEFDPVGTTTGMTTVLHDTVDQRYRRLEKLRGERFTEPIEILLAHGADARLCLHRLCAGNWYEPISLVMLDRLLESPTNINDTDPDGGTAMHYLVRYLNQIEAARQLVSRGADVSMVISREIRLFMRL
;
A
#
# COMPACT_ATOMS: atom_id res chain seq x y z
N MET A 1 -3.40 -30.12 33.00
CA MET A 1 -2.27 -30.72 32.28
C MET A 1 -2.74 -30.86 30.86
N ALA A 2 -2.33 -29.92 30.00
CA ALA A 2 -2.61 -29.95 28.58
C ALA A 2 -1.86 -31.15 27.97
N ASP A 3 -2.52 -31.87 27.06
CA ASP A 3 -1.85 -32.80 26.16
C ASP A 3 -0.76 -32.05 25.42
N MET A 4 0.52 -32.31 25.76
CA MET A 4 1.62 -31.95 24.89
C MET A 4 1.54 -32.91 23.71
N GLY A 5 1.17 -32.38 22.53
CA GLY A 5 1.03 -33.12 21.29
C GLY A 5 2.21 -34.07 21.07
N ILE A 6 1.89 -35.34 20.81
CA ILE A 6 2.87 -36.40 20.58
C ILE A 6 3.58 -36.07 19.26
N VAL A 7 4.85 -35.72 19.32
CA VAL A 7 5.71 -35.51 18.14
C VAL A 7 6.20 -36.90 17.69
N GLU A 8 5.85 -37.32 16.47
CA GLU A 8 6.18 -38.64 15.95
C GLU A 8 7.46 -38.61 15.09
N LEU A 9 8.23 -39.70 15.09
CA LEU A 9 9.44 -39.81 14.27
C LEU A 9 9.04 -39.90 12.78
N ALA A 10 9.33 -38.85 12.04
CA ALA A 10 8.92 -38.70 10.65
C ALA A 10 9.88 -39.38 9.68
N SER A 11 11.16 -39.03 9.75
CA SER A 11 12.23 -39.54 8.87
C SER A 11 13.61 -39.32 9.50
N HIS A 12 14.68 -39.66 8.77
CA HIS A 12 16.05 -39.30 9.14
C HIS A 12 16.58 -38.32 8.09
N ASP A 13 17.27 -37.27 8.53
CA ASP A 13 17.94 -36.31 7.65
C ASP A 13 19.15 -36.96 6.94
N THR A 14 19.75 -36.24 5.99
CA THR A 14 20.95 -36.65 5.22
C THR A 14 22.16 -36.99 6.09
N ASP A 15 22.24 -36.45 7.31
CA ASP A 15 23.25 -36.77 8.33
C ASP A 15 22.83 -37.91 9.29
N ASN A 16 21.68 -38.53 9.02
CA ASN A 16 21.05 -39.59 9.80
C ASN A 16 20.52 -39.15 11.18
N SER A 17 20.30 -37.85 11.40
CA SER A 17 19.60 -37.34 12.58
C SER A 17 18.08 -37.58 12.49
N PRO A 18 17.38 -37.90 13.60
CA PRO A 18 15.94 -38.12 13.60
C PRO A 18 15.17 -36.81 13.43
N LEU A 19 14.32 -36.74 12.42
CA LEU A 19 13.38 -35.65 12.19
C LEU A 19 12.00 -36.03 12.75
N TYR A 20 11.37 -35.09 13.44
CA TYR A 20 10.08 -35.29 14.09
C TYR A 20 9.02 -34.41 13.43
N GLU A 21 7.81 -34.93 13.27
CA GLU A 21 6.67 -34.21 12.70
C GLU A 21 5.64 -33.93 13.79
N ASP A 22 5.12 -32.72 13.78
CA ASP A 22 4.07 -32.29 14.68
C ASP A 22 2.67 -32.47 14.04
N PRO A 23 1.58 -32.45 14.83
CA PRO A 23 0.23 -32.64 14.33
C PRO A 23 -0.28 -31.58 13.34
N GLU A 24 0.45 -30.48 13.10
CA GLU A 24 0.10 -29.44 12.13
C GLU A 24 1.00 -29.50 10.87
N GLN A 25 1.83 -30.54 10.73
CA GLN A 25 2.78 -30.71 9.63
C GLN A 25 3.82 -29.58 9.51
N GLY A 26 4.28 -29.03 10.63
CA GLY A 26 5.27 -27.95 10.65
C GLY A 26 6.57 -28.32 9.93
N LEU A 27 7.04 -29.57 10.04
CA LEU A 27 8.24 -30.02 9.33
C LEU A 27 8.06 -30.02 7.81
N LEU A 28 6.93 -30.56 7.31
CA LEU A 28 6.61 -30.49 5.88
C LEU A 28 6.50 -29.04 5.41
N GLY A 29 5.85 -28.18 6.19
CA GLY A 29 5.76 -26.75 5.91
C GLY A 29 7.13 -26.11 5.75
N HIS A 30 8.07 -26.38 6.66
CA HIS A 30 9.44 -25.89 6.58
C HIS A 30 10.21 -26.44 5.37
N ILE A 31 10.07 -27.73 5.05
CA ILE A 31 10.70 -28.35 3.88
C ILE A 31 10.21 -27.68 2.58
N VAL A 32 8.90 -27.47 2.47
CA VAL A 32 8.29 -26.82 1.30
C VAL A 32 8.69 -25.35 1.23
N ALA A 33 8.66 -24.62 2.34
CA ALA A 33 9.10 -23.23 2.44
C ALA A 33 10.57 -23.05 2.04
N ALA A 34 11.44 -24.00 2.41
CA ALA A 34 12.85 -24.01 2.03
C ALA A 34 13.09 -24.41 0.56
N ASN A 35 12.03 -24.76 -0.19
CA ASN A 35 12.11 -25.29 -1.55
C ASN A 35 13.02 -26.54 -1.65
N ASP A 36 13.13 -27.33 -0.58
CA ASP A 36 14.02 -28.50 -0.51
C ASP A 36 13.33 -29.75 -1.10
N THR A 37 13.53 -29.94 -2.40
CA THR A 37 12.97 -31.10 -3.11
C THR A 37 13.54 -32.45 -2.66
N ALA A 38 14.77 -32.49 -2.14
CA ALA A 38 15.38 -33.74 -1.70
C ALA A 38 14.76 -34.20 -0.37
N ALA A 39 14.65 -33.28 0.60
CA ALA A 39 13.96 -33.53 1.86
C ALA A 39 12.48 -33.85 1.63
N LEU A 40 11.81 -33.18 0.68
CA LEU A 40 10.40 -33.46 0.35
C LEU A 40 10.19 -34.88 -0.20
N GLN A 41 11.11 -35.36 -1.03
CA GLN A 41 11.06 -36.74 -1.55
C GLN A 41 11.32 -37.78 -0.45
N LEU A 42 12.26 -37.52 0.45
CA LEU A 42 12.51 -38.38 1.62
C LEU A 42 11.32 -38.40 2.56
N TYR A 43 10.71 -37.24 2.79
CA TYR A 43 9.48 -37.10 3.56
C TYR A 43 8.35 -37.91 2.94
N HIS A 44 8.16 -37.83 1.61
CA HIS A 44 7.13 -38.60 0.92
C HIS A 44 7.38 -40.12 0.96
N ALA A 45 8.63 -40.55 0.89
CA ALA A 45 9.00 -41.97 0.91
C ALA A 45 8.85 -42.65 2.28
N SER A 46 8.72 -41.88 3.37
CA SER A 46 8.57 -42.45 4.71
C SER A 46 7.18 -43.06 4.92
N LEU A 47 7.15 -44.20 5.62
CA LEU A 47 5.91 -44.92 5.90
C LEU A 47 5.07 -44.24 7.00
N HIS A 48 5.67 -43.34 7.77
CA HIS A 48 5.06 -42.69 8.94
C HIS A 48 4.55 -41.27 8.63
N THR A 49 4.79 -40.77 7.43
CA THR A 49 4.42 -39.42 7.01
C THR A 49 3.50 -39.47 5.80
N ARG A 50 2.75 -38.39 5.60
CA ARG A 50 1.89 -38.19 4.43
C ARG A 50 1.95 -36.75 4.02
N VAL A 51 2.04 -36.51 2.71
CA VAL A 51 2.15 -35.16 2.16
C VAL A 51 0.80 -34.45 2.22
N PHE A 52 -0.27 -35.09 1.72
CA PHE A 52 -1.64 -34.56 1.80
C PHE A 52 -2.46 -35.34 2.84
N TRP A 53 -3.15 -34.61 3.72
CA TRP A 53 -4.02 -35.14 4.77
C TRP A 53 -5.51 -34.97 4.44
N GLU A 54 -6.35 -35.85 5.01
CA GLU A 54 -7.83 -35.85 4.85
C GLU A 54 -8.53 -34.64 5.50
N ALA A 55 -7.91 -34.01 6.50
CA ALA A 55 -8.55 -33.01 7.36
C ALA A 55 -7.95 -31.60 7.24
N TYR A 56 -7.64 -31.13 6.02
CA TYR A 56 -7.43 -29.69 5.85
C TYR A 56 -8.77 -28.96 6.01
N SER A 57 -9.15 -28.68 7.26
CA SER A 57 -10.03 -27.55 7.57
C SER A 57 -9.30 -26.29 7.06
N PRO A 58 -9.95 -25.39 6.31
CA PRO A 58 -9.23 -24.39 5.54
C PRO A 58 -8.50 -23.43 6.48
N SER A 59 -7.18 -23.32 6.35
CA SER A 59 -6.41 -22.06 6.36
C SER A 59 -4.95 -22.27 6.81
N TYR A 60 -4.01 -21.71 6.03
CA TYR A 60 -2.56 -21.56 6.27
C TYR A 60 -1.63 -22.79 6.14
N GLY A 61 -1.98 -23.98 6.61
CA GLY A 61 -1.03 -25.12 6.64
C GLY A 61 -0.90 -25.98 5.37
N HIS A 62 -1.68 -25.71 4.31
CA HIS A 62 -1.74 -26.60 3.14
C HIS A 62 -0.44 -26.52 2.31
N PRO A 63 0.21 -27.64 1.90
CA PRO A 63 1.50 -27.64 1.21
C PRO A 63 1.53 -26.77 -0.06
N PHE A 64 0.47 -26.77 -0.86
CA PHE A 64 0.36 -25.86 -2.02
C PHE A 64 0.33 -24.38 -1.63
N ARG A 65 -0.32 -24.01 -0.51
CA ARG A 65 -0.37 -22.63 -0.02
C ARG A 65 0.98 -22.22 0.56
N VAL A 66 1.61 -23.10 1.33
CA VAL A 66 2.99 -22.86 1.81
C VAL A 66 3.96 -22.62 0.65
N ALA A 67 3.86 -23.43 -0.42
CA ALA A 67 4.69 -23.25 -1.60
C ALA A 67 4.39 -21.94 -2.36
N GLU A 68 3.13 -21.51 -2.42
CA GLU A 68 2.72 -20.21 -2.99
C GLU A 68 3.26 -19.04 -2.15
N ASP A 69 3.09 -19.09 -0.83
CA ASP A 69 3.50 -18.04 0.10
C ASP A 69 5.03 -17.80 0.07
N HIS A 70 5.81 -18.85 -0.23
CA HIS A 70 7.29 -18.81 -0.27
C HIS A 70 7.86 -18.81 -1.70
N GLY A 71 7.02 -18.88 -2.74
CA GLY A 71 7.47 -18.95 -4.13
C GLY A 71 8.26 -20.22 -4.48
N SER A 72 8.10 -21.31 -3.72
CA SER A 72 8.84 -22.58 -3.85
C SER A 72 8.38 -23.41 -5.05
N CYS A 73 8.75 -22.97 -6.26
CA CYS A 73 8.29 -23.57 -7.52
C CYS A 73 8.74 -25.03 -7.70
N ASP A 74 9.96 -25.39 -7.28
CA ASP A 74 10.46 -26.77 -7.42
C ASP A 74 9.72 -27.72 -6.46
N ALA A 75 9.52 -27.29 -5.21
CA ALA A 75 8.72 -28.03 -4.25
C ALA A 75 7.27 -28.16 -4.74
N LEU A 76 6.66 -27.10 -5.25
CA LEU A 76 5.31 -27.14 -5.82
C LEU A 76 5.21 -28.13 -6.98
N ARG A 77 6.20 -28.14 -7.88
CA ARG A 77 6.29 -29.12 -8.97
C ARG A 77 6.35 -30.55 -8.43
N VAL A 78 7.15 -30.81 -7.39
CA VAL A 78 7.24 -32.12 -6.74
C VAL A 78 5.90 -32.51 -6.09
N LEU A 79 5.24 -31.59 -5.38
CA LEU A 79 3.94 -31.84 -4.77
C LEU A 79 2.88 -32.23 -5.81
N LEU A 80 2.85 -31.53 -6.96
CA LEU A 80 1.95 -31.87 -8.07
C LEU A 80 2.27 -33.26 -8.66
N LEU A 81 3.54 -33.60 -8.81
CA LEU A 81 3.98 -34.92 -9.28
C LEU A 81 3.57 -36.02 -8.30
N ILE A 82 3.75 -35.81 -6.99
CA ILE A 82 3.33 -36.76 -5.95
C ILE A 82 1.83 -37.04 -6.07
N TYR A 83 1.01 -35.99 -6.15
CA TYR A 83 -0.45 -36.14 -6.30
C TYR A 83 -0.84 -36.92 -7.57
N LEU A 84 -0.13 -36.68 -8.69
CA LEU A 84 -0.42 -37.32 -9.97
C LEU A 84 0.07 -38.77 -10.09
N THR A 85 1.10 -39.14 -9.34
CA THR A 85 1.82 -40.42 -9.53
C THR A 85 1.63 -41.42 -8.40
N ASP A 86 1.38 -40.97 -7.16
CA ASP A 86 1.19 -41.87 -6.04
C ASP A 86 -0.13 -42.66 -6.21
N PRO A 87 -0.08 -44.01 -6.23
CA PRO A 87 -1.27 -44.84 -6.28
C PRO A 87 -2.29 -44.57 -5.17
N PHE A 88 -1.85 -44.14 -3.98
CA PHE A 88 -2.71 -43.85 -2.85
C PHE A 88 -3.72 -42.74 -3.19
N TYR A 89 -3.23 -41.60 -3.70
CA TYR A 89 -4.08 -40.45 -4.06
C TYR A 89 -4.95 -40.75 -5.30
N ARG A 90 -4.43 -41.54 -6.25
CA ARG A 90 -5.21 -41.89 -7.47
C ARG A 90 -6.36 -42.88 -7.23
N ALA A 91 -6.21 -43.77 -6.25
CA ALA A 91 -7.16 -44.86 -6.03
C ALA A 91 -8.17 -44.58 -4.92
N SER A 92 -7.89 -43.61 -4.04
CA SER A 92 -8.78 -43.27 -2.94
C SER A 92 -9.99 -42.44 -3.41
N PRO A 93 -11.23 -42.80 -3.02
CA PRO A 93 -12.42 -42.02 -3.38
C PRO A 93 -12.48 -40.64 -2.70
N GLU A 94 -11.62 -40.38 -1.73
CA GLU A 94 -11.55 -39.12 -0.98
C GLU A 94 -10.74 -38.04 -1.71
N TYR A 95 -9.91 -38.43 -2.68
CA TYR A 95 -9.06 -37.51 -3.45
C TYR A 95 -9.58 -37.41 -4.89
N PRO A 96 -10.19 -36.27 -5.27
CA PRO A 96 -10.68 -36.08 -6.63
C PRO A 96 -9.53 -35.91 -7.62
N PRO A 97 -9.78 -35.99 -8.95
CA PRO A 97 -8.77 -35.67 -9.95
C PRO A 97 -8.12 -34.31 -9.69
N LEU A 98 -6.83 -34.17 -9.98
CA LEU A 98 -6.05 -32.97 -9.63
C LEU A 98 -6.73 -31.65 -10.02
N GLY A 99 -7.35 -31.58 -11.21
CA GLY A 99 -8.06 -30.37 -11.65
C GLY A 99 -9.23 -29.98 -10.74
N GLU A 100 -10.03 -30.96 -10.30
CA GLU A 100 -11.13 -30.74 -9.34
C GLU A 100 -10.58 -30.40 -7.96
N TYR A 101 -9.49 -31.05 -7.54
CA TYR A 101 -8.83 -30.78 -6.27
C TYR A 101 -8.32 -29.33 -6.18
N LEU A 102 -7.61 -28.86 -7.21
CA LEU A 102 -7.10 -27.49 -7.29
C LEU A 102 -8.25 -26.46 -7.36
N ALA A 103 -9.33 -26.79 -8.07
CA ALA A 103 -10.53 -25.95 -8.15
C ALA A 103 -11.22 -25.81 -6.77
N CYS A 104 -11.33 -26.91 -6.01
CA CYS A 104 -11.83 -26.89 -4.63
C CYS A 104 -10.97 -26.00 -3.72
N LEU A 105 -9.64 -26.03 -3.92
CA LEU A 105 -8.69 -25.19 -3.18
C LEU A 105 -8.67 -23.74 -3.67
N LYS A 106 -9.31 -23.41 -4.80
CA LYS A 106 -9.18 -22.12 -5.51
C LYS A 106 -7.71 -21.75 -5.68
N PHE A 107 -6.92 -22.71 -6.15
CA PHE A 107 -5.48 -22.60 -6.29
C PHE A 107 -5.11 -22.86 -7.75
N SER A 108 -4.22 -22.03 -8.30
CA SER A 108 -3.71 -22.24 -9.64
C SER A 108 -2.18 -22.15 -9.66
N PRO A 109 -1.48 -23.26 -9.98
CA PRO A 109 -0.02 -23.32 -9.92
C PRO A 109 0.65 -22.46 -11.00
N ILE A 110 -0.05 -22.13 -12.09
CA ILE A 110 0.51 -21.28 -13.15
C ILE A 110 0.68 -19.84 -12.68
N HIS A 111 -0.21 -19.34 -11.82
CA HIS A 111 -0.10 -18.00 -11.25
C HIS A 111 1.15 -17.90 -10.36
N VAL A 112 1.43 -18.94 -9.56
CA VAL A 112 2.65 -19.03 -8.75
C VAL A 112 3.90 -19.06 -9.63
N ALA A 113 3.90 -19.91 -10.67
CA ALA A 113 5.02 -20.00 -11.62
C ALA A 113 5.29 -18.66 -12.32
N CYS A 114 4.22 -17.95 -12.70
CA CYS A 114 4.32 -16.65 -13.34
C CYS A 114 4.80 -15.56 -12.39
N GLU A 115 4.29 -15.48 -11.16
CA GLU A 115 4.76 -14.52 -10.15
C GLU A 115 6.24 -14.73 -9.78
N ALA A 116 6.70 -15.97 -9.76
CA ALA A 116 8.10 -16.33 -9.57
C ALA A 116 8.99 -16.10 -10.80
N ALA A 117 8.42 -15.79 -11.97
CA ALA A 117 9.12 -15.76 -13.25
C ALA A 117 9.91 -17.07 -13.54
N ASP A 118 9.28 -18.22 -13.28
CA ASP A 118 9.84 -19.55 -13.55
C ASP A 118 9.37 -20.06 -14.92
N ARG A 119 10.22 -19.87 -15.93
CA ARG A 119 9.94 -20.28 -17.31
C ARG A 119 9.80 -21.79 -17.45
N ASP A 120 10.65 -22.57 -16.78
CA ASP A 120 10.69 -24.02 -16.95
C ASP A 120 9.48 -24.66 -16.28
N PHE A 121 9.09 -24.17 -15.11
CA PHE A 121 7.87 -24.63 -14.44
C PHE A 121 6.61 -24.22 -15.21
N THR A 122 6.56 -23.00 -15.74
CA THR A 122 5.47 -22.54 -16.62
C THR A 122 5.32 -23.45 -17.84
N LEU A 123 6.41 -23.73 -18.56
CA LEU A 123 6.38 -24.62 -19.73
C LEU A 123 6.00 -26.05 -19.34
N TRP A 124 6.48 -26.54 -18.20
CA TRP A 124 6.10 -27.85 -17.70
C TRP A 124 4.60 -27.94 -17.46
N LEU A 125 4.00 -26.98 -16.73
CA LEU A 125 2.56 -26.93 -16.47
C LEU A 125 1.72 -26.94 -17.76
N LEU A 126 2.15 -26.19 -18.78
CA LEU A 126 1.50 -26.18 -20.10
C LEU A 126 1.67 -27.50 -20.87
N SER A 127 2.72 -28.26 -20.57
CA SER A 127 3.04 -29.55 -21.18
C SER A 127 2.37 -30.75 -20.49
N VAL A 128 1.89 -30.61 -19.24
CA VAL A 128 1.21 -31.67 -18.48
C VAL A 128 -0.21 -31.90 -19.05
N LYS A 129 -0.28 -32.32 -20.33
CA LYS A 129 -1.49 -32.73 -21.04
C LYS A 129 -1.75 -34.24 -20.95
N GLU A 130 -0.76 -35.02 -20.50
CA GLU A 130 -0.70 -36.46 -20.80
C GLU A 130 -0.91 -37.40 -19.59
N LEU A 131 -1.09 -36.91 -18.37
CA LEU A 131 -1.20 -37.78 -17.18
C LEU A 131 -2.65 -38.10 -16.73
N ASN A 132 -3.66 -37.41 -17.30
CA ASN A 132 -5.08 -37.54 -16.92
C ASN A 132 -5.95 -38.34 -17.92
N GLY A 133 -5.39 -38.86 -19.02
CA GLY A 133 -6.14 -39.75 -19.94
C GLY A 133 -7.36 -39.11 -20.63
N GLY A 134 -7.44 -37.78 -20.67
CA GLY A 134 -8.45 -37.02 -21.41
C GLY A 134 -7.82 -35.95 -22.29
N ASP A 135 -8.44 -35.64 -23.43
CA ASP A 135 -7.95 -34.67 -24.44
C ASP A 135 -7.97 -33.19 -23.99
N ALA A 136 -8.36 -32.91 -22.74
CA ALA A 136 -8.42 -31.55 -22.20
C ALA A 136 -7.14 -31.23 -21.42
N PRO A 137 -6.45 -30.11 -21.70
CA PRO A 137 -5.25 -29.72 -20.97
C PRO A 137 -5.59 -29.38 -19.50
N LEU A 138 -4.66 -29.62 -18.56
CA LEU A 138 -4.82 -29.20 -17.16
C LEU A 138 -5.07 -27.69 -17.03
N LEU A 139 -4.59 -26.91 -17.98
CA LEU A 139 -4.76 -25.46 -18.08
C LEU A 139 -5.17 -25.10 -19.52
N GLY A 140 -6.19 -24.25 -19.66
CA GLY A 140 -6.66 -23.74 -20.97
C GLY A 140 -5.70 -22.73 -21.61
N ARG A 141 -6.22 -21.84 -22.47
CA ARG A 141 -5.44 -20.64 -22.87
C ARG A 141 -5.18 -19.80 -21.62
N LEU A 142 -3.93 -19.35 -21.43
CA LEU A 142 -3.49 -18.55 -20.28
C LEU A 142 -4.40 -17.34 -20.03
N ASP A 143 -4.90 -16.71 -21.11
CA ASP A 143 -5.80 -15.54 -21.07
C ASP A 143 -7.17 -15.82 -20.41
N ARG A 144 -7.52 -17.10 -20.21
CA ARG A 144 -8.82 -17.51 -19.62
C ARG A 144 -8.68 -18.14 -18.23
N ASP A 145 -7.44 -18.35 -17.77
CA ASP A 145 -7.20 -18.86 -16.42
C ASP A 145 -7.18 -17.70 -15.43
N VAL A 146 -8.35 -17.44 -14.85
CA VAL A 146 -8.56 -16.37 -13.88
C VAL A 146 -8.72 -16.95 -12.49
N ASP A 147 -7.97 -16.43 -11.52
CA ASP A 147 -8.16 -16.81 -10.13
C ASP A 147 -9.45 -16.20 -9.53
N CYS A 148 -9.72 -16.46 -8.25
CA CYS A 148 -10.90 -15.93 -7.57
C CYS A 148 -10.92 -14.38 -7.45
N GLY A 149 -9.79 -13.72 -7.72
CA GLY A 149 -9.64 -12.27 -7.80
C GLY A 149 -9.64 -11.73 -9.23
N GLY A 150 -9.81 -12.58 -10.25
CA GLY A 150 -9.77 -12.22 -11.65
C GLY A 150 -8.35 -12.13 -12.24
N ARG A 151 -7.30 -12.52 -11.50
CA ARG A 151 -5.91 -12.42 -11.96
C ARG A 151 -5.62 -13.41 -13.07
N THR A 152 -5.04 -12.89 -14.15
CA THR A 152 -4.44 -13.70 -15.20
C THR A 152 -2.97 -14.01 -14.87
N PRO A 153 -2.36 -15.00 -15.53
CA PRO A 153 -0.95 -15.30 -15.37
C PRO A 153 -0.04 -14.09 -15.71
N LEU A 154 -0.43 -13.26 -16.67
CA LEU A 154 0.31 -12.04 -17.02
C LEU A 154 0.31 -11.01 -15.88
N ILE A 155 -0.84 -10.80 -15.23
CA ILE A 155 -0.92 -9.91 -14.06
C ILE A 155 -0.09 -10.43 -12.90
N CYS A 156 -0.07 -11.75 -12.66
CA CYS A 156 0.79 -12.32 -11.63
C CYS A 156 2.27 -12.14 -11.93
N ALA A 157 2.70 -12.35 -13.19
CA ALA A 157 4.08 -12.12 -13.60
C ALA A 157 4.53 -10.67 -13.39
N VAL A 158 3.65 -9.74 -13.73
CA VAL A 158 3.89 -8.31 -13.54
C VAL A 158 3.91 -7.94 -12.06
N GLY A 159 2.98 -8.46 -11.25
CA GLY A 159 2.98 -8.30 -9.80
C GLY A 159 4.26 -8.82 -9.15
N GLY A 160 4.88 -9.86 -9.73
CA GLY A 160 6.17 -10.39 -9.31
C GLY A 160 7.34 -9.41 -9.40
N LEU A 161 7.25 -8.33 -10.17
CA LEU A 161 8.29 -7.29 -10.25
C LEU A 161 8.58 -6.63 -8.89
N ARG A 162 7.60 -6.62 -7.99
CA ARG A 162 7.73 -6.04 -6.63
C ARG A 162 8.56 -6.89 -5.68
N LEU A 163 8.70 -8.19 -5.95
CA LEU A 163 9.38 -9.15 -5.05
C LEU A 163 10.91 -8.98 -5.04
N GLY A 164 11.42 -7.93 -5.68
CA GLY A 164 12.85 -7.68 -5.84
C GLY A 164 13.57 -8.77 -6.63
N GLY A 165 14.90 -8.77 -6.49
CA GLY A 165 15.80 -9.69 -7.18
C GLY A 165 16.18 -9.23 -8.59
N ASP A 166 16.38 -10.19 -9.49
CA ASP A 166 16.80 -9.94 -10.87
C ASP A 166 15.63 -9.40 -11.71
N VAL A 167 15.51 -8.07 -11.74
CA VAL A 167 14.49 -7.34 -12.54
C VAL A 167 14.59 -7.70 -14.02
N GLU A 168 15.81 -7.84 -14.56
CA GLU A 168 16.02 -8.18 -15.98
C GLU A 168 15.44 -9.56 -16.30
N ARG A 169 15.66 -10.55 -15.42
CA ARG A 169 15.05 -11.88 -15.55
C ARG A 169 13.52 -11.81 -15.53
N ARG A 170 12.94 -11.08 -14.57
CA ARG A 170 11.47 -10.96 -14.44
C ARG A 170 10.86 -10.26 -15.65
N GLU A 171 11.50 -9.20 -16.13
CA GLU A 171 11.07 -8.52 -17.34
C GLU A 171 11.17 -9.41 -18.57
N ALA A 172 12.30 -10.14 -18.74
CA ALA A 172 12.47 -11.09 -19.83
C ALA A 172 11.38 -12.18 -19.83
N PHE A 173 10.92 -12.59 -18.66
CA PHE A 173 9.79 -13.53 -18.54
C PHE A 173 8.46 -12.91 -18.98
N ILE A 174 8.22 -11.63 -18.68
CA ILE A 174 7.04 -10.91 -19.18
C ILE A 174 7.09 -10.78 -20.71
N TYR A 175 8.25 -10.48 -21.30
CA TYR A 175 8.44 -10.52 -22.75
C TYR A 175 8.09 -11.90 -23.33
N PHE A 176 8.57 -12.97 -22.69
CA PHE A 176 8.23 -14.34 -23.08
C PHE A 176 6.71 -14.60 -23.08
N LEU A 177 5.98 -14.13 -22.06
CA LEU A 177 4.52 -14.27 -22.00
C LEU A 177 3.82 -13.52 -23.15
N LEU A 178 4.26 -12.30 -23.45
CA LEU A 178 3.66 -11.47 -24.50
C LEU A 178 4.00 -11.99 -25.91
N ASP A 179 5.26 -12.34 -26.16
CA ASP A 179 5.78 -12.60 -27.50
C ASP A 179 5.67 -14.08 -27.90
N GLU A 180 5.99 -15.01 -27.00
CA GLU A 180 5.97 -16.45 -27.31
C GLU A 180 4.64 -17.11 -26.95
N LEU A 181 4.03 -16.72 -25.82
CA LEU A 181 2.75 -17.30 -25.36
C LEU A 181 1.53 -16.51 -25.81
N GLY A 182 1.72 -15.30 -26.35
CA GLY A 182 0.67 -14.50 -26.98
C GLY A 182 -0.33 -13.89 -26.01
N CYS A 183 0.06 -13.69 -24.74
CA CYS A 183 -0.81 -13.08 -23.74
C CYS A 183 -1.15 -11.63 -24.13
N GLN A 184 -2.42 -11.26 -24.04
CA GLN A 184 -2.87 -9.90 -24.36
C GLN A 184 -2.98 -9.04 -23.11
N VAL A 185 -2.40 -7.84 -23.18
CA VAL A 185 -2.40 -6.86 -22.08
C VAL A 185 -3.82 -6.46 -21.69
N ARG A 186 -4.63 -6.00 -22.66
CA ARG A 186 -6.01 -5.54 -22.39
C ARG A 186 -6.96 -6.65 -21.92
N GLU A 187 -6.75 -7.89 -22.36
CA GLU A 187 -7.55 -9.02 -21.89
C GLU A 187 -7.17 -9.44 -20.47
N SER A 188 -5.99 -9.02 -20.01
CA SER A 188 -5.51 -9.27 -18.65
C SER A 188 -5.88 -8.17 -17.66
N ASP A 189 -6.41 -7.02 -18.11
CA ASP A 189 -6.86 -5.94 -17.23
C ASP A 189 -8.08 -6.38 -16.39
N ILE A 190 -8.13 -5.95 -15.12
CA ILE A 190 -9.15 -6.40 -14.18
C ILE A 190 -10.21 -5.33 -13.95
N TYR A 191 -11.46 -5.72 -14.14
CA TYR A 191 -12.63 -4.88 -14.01
C TYR A 191 -13.52 -5.35 -12.85
N TYR A 192 -14.15 -4.41 -12.15
CA TYR A 192 -15.27 -4.71 -11.27
C TYR A 192 -16.47 -5.14 -12.11
N SER A 193 -17.12 -6.24 -11.71
CA SER A 193 -18.53 -6.46 -12.04
C SER A 193 -19.37 -5.80 -10.94
N SER A 194 -20.25 -4.88 -11.34
CA SER A 194 -21.18 -4.15 -10.46
C SER A 194 -22.16 -5.05 -9.70
N VAL A 195 -22.13 -6.36 -9.94
CA VAL A 195 -22.94 -7.39 -9.26
C VAL A 195 -22.52 -7.56 -7.79
N ARG A 196 -21.22 -7.52 -7.47
CA ARG A 196 -20.73 -7.87 -6.12
C ARG A 196 -21.02 -6.78 -5.07
N GLY A 197 -20.92 -5.51 -5.46
CA GLY A 197 -21.21 -4.38 -4.56
C GLY A 197 -22.71 -4.30 -4.20
N ARG A 198 -23.60 -4.65 -5.12
CA ARG A 198 -25.05 -4.66 -4.86
C ARG A 198 -25.50 -5.89 -4.06
N GLU A 199 -24.82 -7.03 -4.18
CA GLU A 199 -25.09 -8.20 -3.33
C GLU A 199 -24.63 -7.98 -1.89
N GLU A 200 -23.48 -7.36 -1.67
CA GLU A 200 -23.02 -6.99 -0.31
C GLU A 200 -23.93 -5.93 0.31
N GLN A 201 -24.32 -4.90 -0.46
CA GLN A 201 -25.27 -3.89 -0.01
C GLN A 201 -26.67 -4.49 0.26
N ARG A 202 -27.16 -5.41 -0.58
CA ARG A 202 -28.42 -6.15 -0.31
C ARG A 202 -28.30 -7.08 0.90
N ARG A 203 -27.10 -7.58 1.23
CA ARG A 203 -26.86 -8.40 2.42
C ARG A 203 -26.83 -7.56 3.70
N GLU A 204 -26.43 -6.30 3.61
CA GLU A 204 -26.49 -5.33 4.71
C GLU A 204 -27.89 -4.73 4.87
N GLU A 205 -28.54 -4.33 3.78
CA GLU A 205 -29.93 -3.86 3.78
C GLU A 205 -30.91 -4.99 4.15
N GLY A 206 -30.65 -6.22 3.69
CA GLY A 206 -31.38 -7.42 4.08
C GLY A 206 -31.13 -7.84 5.52
N ARG A 207 -29.98 -7.51 6.13
CA ARG A 207 -29.75 -7.69 7.58
C ARG A 207 -30.45 -6.61 8.42
N ALA A 208 -30.67 -5.41 7.86
CA ALA A 208 -31.46 -4.36 8.49
C ALA A 208 -32.99 -4.60 8.37
N ALA A 209 -33.44 -5.34 7.36
CA ALA A 209 -34.85 -5.60 7.09
C ALA A 209 -35.46 -6.83 7.79
N VAL A 210 -34.70 -7.63 8.54
CA VAL A 210 -35.24 -8.78 9.34
C VAL A 210 -35.84 -8.32 10.69
N ALA A 211 -36.40 -7.12 10.71
CA ALA A 211 -37.21 -6.59 11.79
C ALA A 211 -38.40 -5.80 11.22
N GLY A 212 -39.23 -6.46 10.41
CA GLY A 212 -40.46 -5.87 9.89
C GLY A 212 -41.29 -6.89 9.13
N ASP A 213 -42.53 -7.04 9.57
CA ASP A 213 -43.54 -8.03 9.17
C ASP A 213 -43.62 -8.41 7.68
N ALA A 214 -43.90 -9.70 7.48
CA ALA A 214 -44.32 -10.29 6.23
C ALA A 214 -45.74 -9.85 5.85
N ASP A 215 -45.89 -9.19 4.70
CA ASP A 215 -46.99 -9.42 3.75
C ASP A 215 -46.86 -8.44 2.57
N SER A 216 -46.62 -8.96 1.37
CA SER A 216 -47.38 -8.63 0.16
C SER A 216 -46.77 -9.33 -1.05
N ASP A 217 -47.61 -10.14 -1.68
CA ASP A 217 -47.48 -10.64 -3.03
C ASP A 217 -47.46 -9.48 -4.04
N ASP A 218 -46.92 -9.79 -5.22
CA ASP A 218 -47.04 -9.04 -6.49
C ASP A 218 -45.90 -8.05 -6.81
N THR A 219 -45.02 -8.44 -7.73
CA THR A 219 -45.06 -7.92 -9.11
C THR A 219 -43.93 -8.51 -9.96
N ASN A 220 -44.31 -8.97 -11.16
CA ASN A 220 -43.41 -9.14 -12.30
C ASN A 220 -42.65 -7.83 -12.54
N ALA A 221 -41.37 -7.78 -12.20
CA ALA A 221 -40.46 -6.74 -12.66
C ALA A 221 -39.80 -7.23 -13.95
N GLU A 222 -40.07 -6.51 -15.04
CA GLU A 222 -39.38 -6.63 -16.32
C GLU A 222 -37.86 -6.57 -16.08
N VAL A 223 -37.13 -7.56 -16.60
CA VAL A 223 -35.67 -7.57 -16.59
C VAL A 223 -35.22 -6.53 -17.62
N GLU A 224 -35.13 -5.28 -17.20
CA GLU A 224 -34.38 -4.26 -17.94
C GLU A 224 -32.91 -4.71 -17.97
N GLU A 225 -32.43 -5.02 -19.16
CA GLU A 225 -31.05 -5.37 -19.46
C GLU A 225 -30.20 -4.09 -19.31
N TYR A 226 -29.82 -3.77 -18.08
CA TYR A 226 -28.91 -2.66 -17.79
C TYR A 226 -27.51 -3.05 -18.26
N GLU A 227 -26.93 -2.27 -19.19
CA GLU A 227 -25.52 -2.44 -19.58
C GLU A 227 -24.63 -2.34 -18.35
N GLU A 228 -23.88 -3.41 -18.06
CA GLU A 228 -22.93 -3.45 -16.96
C GLU A 228 -21.80 -2.43 -17.22
N GLU A 229 -21.81 -1.29 -16.54
CA GLU A 229 -20.64 -0.41 -16.49
C GLU A 229 -19.51 -1.13 -15.76
N LYS A 230 -18.56 -1.69 -16.52
CA LYS A 230 -17.35 -2.33 -16.01
C LYS A 230 -16.35 -1.25 -15.62
N GLU A 231 -16.16 -1.03 -14.32
CA GLU A 231 -15.16 -0.10 -13.80
C GLU A 231 -13.78 -0.78 -13.74
N LEU A 232 -12.74 -0.15 -14.31
CA LEU A 232 -11.38 -0.69 -14.27
C LEU A 232 -10.82 -0.61 -12.85
N LYS A 233 -10.48 -1.76 -12.27
CA LYS A 233 -9.88 -1.85 -10.93
C LYS A 233 -8.36 -1.67 -11.00
N TYR A 234 -7.69 -2.48 -11.80
CA TYR A 234 -6.26 -2.31 -12.05
C TYR A 234 -5.85 -2.86 -13.41
N SER A 235 -4.99 -2.13 -14.13
CA SER A 235 -4.42 -2.59 -15.40
C SER A 235 -3.09 -3.32 -15.21
N VAL A 236 -2.69 -4.08 -16.23
CA VAL A 236 -1.36 -4.69 -16.32
C VAL A 236 -0.26 -3.61 -16.24
N LEU A 237 -0.46 -2.47 -16.90
CA LEU A 237 0.51 -1.37 -16.88
C LEU A 237 0.67 -0.80 -15.48
N ASP A 238 -0.43 -0.64 -14.74
CA ASP A 238 -0.43 -0.06 -13.40
C ASP A 238 0.15 -1.00 -12.36
N ALA A 239 0.01 -2.31 -12.53
CA ALA A 239 0.70 -3.29 -11.71
C ALA A 239 2.22 -3.31 -11.98
N ALA A 240 2.64 -3.00 -13.22
CA ALA A 240 4.04 -2.99 -13.62
C ALA A 240 4.77 -1.70 -13.22
N ILE A 241 4.09 -0.56 -13.36
CA ILE A 241 4.69 0.76 -13.31
C ILE A 241 5.45 1.10 -12.01
N PRO A 242 5.15 0.53 -10.82
CA PRO A 242 5.97 0.78 -9.64
C PRO A 242 7.44 0.38 -9.80
N HIS A 243 7.72 -0.68 -10.57
CA HIS A 243 9.04 -1.33 -10.63
C HIS A 243 9.56 -1.59 -12.04
N ALA A 244 8.74 -1.41 -13.07
CA ALA A 244 9.13 -1.64 -14.46
C ALA A 244 10.20 -0.64 -14.93
N SER A 245 11.16 -1.15 -15.70
CA SER A 245 12.12 -0.34 -16.45
C SER A 245 11.42 0.46 -17.55
N TYR A 246 12.12 1.47 -18.06
CA TYR A 246 11.66 2.22 -19.22
C TYR A 246 11.23 1.29 -20.39
N ARG A 247 12.03 0.25 -20.66
CA ARG A 247 11.80 -0.66 -21.78
C ARG A 247 10.56 -1.53 -21.56
N MET A 248 10.36 -2.02 -20.34
CA MET A 248 9.18 -2.80 -20.02
C MET A 248 7.91 -1.95 -20.11
N THR A 249 7.92 -0.75 -19.53
CA THR A 249 6.80 0.19 -19.64
C THR A 249 6.48 0.50 -21.11
N ALA A 250 7.48 0.85 -21.92
CA ALA A 250 7.30 1.10 -23.35
C ALA A 250 6.71 -0.12 -24.07
N ARG A 251 7.21 -1.33 -23.79
CA ARG A 251 6.72 -2.57 -24.39
C ARG A 251 5.25 -2.84 -24.06
N LEU A 252 4.82 -2.59 -22.82
CA LEU A 252 3.43 -2.78 -22.39
C LEU A 252 2.50 -1.81 -23.14
N ILE A 253 2.93 -0.55 -23.31
CA ILE A 253 2.21 0.45 -24.11
C ILE A 253 2.12 0.01 -25.57
N ASP A 254 3.22 -0.46 -26.16
CA ASP A 254 3.23 -0.99 -27.53
C ASP A 254 2.37 -2.25 -27.69
N ALA A 255 2.16 -3.03 -26.62
CA ALA A 255 1.22 -4.15 -26.57
C ALA A 255 -0.26 -3.72 -26.40
N GLY A 256 -0.54 -2.41 -26.32
CA GLY A 256 -1.89 -1.87 -26.24
C GLY A 256 -2.37 -1.50 -24.83
N ALA A 257 -1.48 -1.39 -23.84
CA ALA A 257 -1.84 -0.81 -22.56
C ALA A 257 -2.37 0.62 -22.74
N ASP A 258 -3.43 0.97 -22.02
CA ASP A 258 -3.99 2.31 -22.05
C ASP A 258 -3.29 3.21 -21.01
N VAL A 259 -2.41 4.08 -21.49
CA VAL A 259 -1.67 5.06 -20.67
C VAL A 259 -2.61 6.07 -19.98
N HIS A 260 -3.80 6.28 -20.53
CA HIS A 260 -4.76 7.28 -20.06
C HIS A 260 -5.90 6.67 -19.26
N ALA A 261 -5.88 5.37 -19.01
CA ALA A 261 -6.89 4.70 -18.22
C ALA A 261 -7.02 5.36 -16.84
N TRP A 262 -8.28 5.47 -16.40
CA TRP A 262 -8.63 5.92 -15.06
C TRP A 262 -9.08 4.71 -14.27
N GLN A 263 -8.48 4.52 -13.12
CA GLN A 263 -8.75 3.36 -12.30
C GLN A 263 -9.03 3.72 -10.85
N SER A 264 -9.62 2.75 -10.15
CA SER A 264 -9.78 2.79 -8.72
C SER A 264 -8.52 2.22 -8.05
N TRP A 265 -7.76 3.08 -7.39
CA TRP A 265 -6.56 2.69 -6.66
C TRP A 265 -6.89 2.46 -5.19
N SER A 266 -6.44 1.31 -4.68
CA SER A 266 -6.33 1.03 -3.26
C SER A 266 -4.88 0.62 -2.98
N ASP A 267 -4.25 1.22 -1.98
CA ASP A 267 -2.96 0.75 -1.49
C ASP A 267 -3.17 -0.65 -0.88
N SER A 268 -2.79 -1.70 -1.62
CA SER A 268 -3.16 -3.09 -1.32
C SER A 268 -2.59 -3.64 -0.01
N TYR A 269 -1.71 -2.90 0.65
CA TYR A 269 -1.03 -3.32 1.88
C TYR A 269 -1.56 -2.61 3.14
N VAL A 270 -2.44 -1.62 3.02
CA VAL A 270 -2.98 -0.91 4.19
C VAL A 270 -4.31 -1.53 4.63
N TRP A 271 -4.34 -2.83 4.93
CA TRP A 271 -5.54 -3.43 5.52
C TRP A 271 -5.75 -3.05 6.99
N ASN A 272 -4.78 -2.38 7.64
CA ASN A 272 -4.93 -2.00 9.05
C ASN A 272 -3.99 -0.89 9.56
N SER A 273 -3.75 0.19 8.79
CA SER A 273 -3.09 1.37 9.36
C SER A 273 -4.02 2.58 9.37
N SER A 274 -4.16 3.19 10.54
CA SER A 274 -4.85 4.47 10.77
C SER A 274 -4.17 5.67 10.07
N GLU A 275 -3.13 5.41 9.28
CA GLU A 275 -2.25 6.40 8.65
C GLU A 275 -2.46 6.54 7.13
N CYS A 276 -3.49 5.88 6.58
CA CYS A 276 -3.73 5.87 5.14
C CYS A 276 -4.12 7.28 4.63
N ILE A 277 -3.19 7.95 3.92
CA ILE A 277 -3.42 9.25 3.27
C ILE A 277 -4.18 9.08 1.93
N ILE A 278 -4.08 7.91 1.29
CA ILE A 278 -4.91 7.53 0.15
C ILE A 278 -6.03 6.64 0.66
N GLN A 279 -7.28 7.12 0.57
CA GLN A 279 -8.44 6.34 0.94
C GLN A 279 -8.60 5.15 -0.02
N GLU A 280 -9.02 4.00 0.52
CA GLU A 280 -9.40 2.84 -0.29
C GLU A 280 -10.41 3.26 -1.36
N GLY A 281 -10.18 2.85 -2.60
CA GLY A 281 -11.09 3.11 -3.71
C GLY A 281 -10.98 4.50 -4.35
N THR A 282 -9.86 5.22 -4.14
CA THR A 282 -9.59 6.50 -4.83
C THR A 282 -9.72 6.31 -6.35
N LYS A 283 -10.56 7.11 -7.02
CA LYS A 283 -10.81 7.00 -8.47
C LYS A 283 -10.05 8.05 -9.26
N GLY A 284 -9.98 7.88 -10.58
CA GLY A 284 -9.30 8.85 -11.47
C GLY A 284 -7.78 8.80 -11.37
N VAL A 285 -7.23 7.73 -10.80
CA VAL A 285 -5.79 7.51 -10.69
C VAL A 285 -5.26 7.04 -12.05
N THR A 286 -4.09 7.55 -12.44
CA THR A 286 -3.41 7.22 -13.71
C THR A 286 -2.09 6.52 -13.43
N ALA A 287 -1.54 5.83 -14.43
CA ALA A 287 -0.20 5.23 -14.32
C ALA A 287 0.87 6.24 -13.87
N LEU A 288 0.74 7.52 -14.23
CA LEU A 288 1.68 8.56 -13.82
C LEU A 288 1.57 8.91 -12.33
N HIS A 289 0.38 8.87 -11.74
CA HIS A 289 0.21 9.04 -10.29
C HIS A 289 0.94 7.93 -9.52
N ILE A 290 0.78 6.68 -9.97
CA ILE A 290 1.39 5.50 -9.35
C ILE A 290 2.91 5.55 -9.53
N ALA A 291 3.40 5.78 -10.75
CA ALA A 291 4.83 5.93 -11.01
C ALA A 291 5.47 7.02 -10.14
N SER A 292 4.74 8.14 -9.93
CA SER A 292 5.17 9.23 -9.06
C SER A 292 5.25 8.81 -7.59
N LEU A 293 4.26 8.07 -7.09
CA LEU A 293 4.25 7.55 -5.71
C LEU A 293 5.46 6.67 -5.38
N TYR A 294 5.89 5.84 -6.33
CA TYR A 294 7.05 4.97 -6.18
C TYR A 294 8.38 5.64 -6.59
N GLY A 295 8.33 6.83 -7.18
CA GLY A 295 9.49 7.53 -7.72
C GLY A 295 10.14 6.80 -8.89
N ASN A 296 9.37 6.05 -9.68
CA ASN A 296 9.87 5.36 -10.87
C ASN A 296 10.01 6.32 -12.05
N LEU A 297 11.10 7.09 -12.04
CA LEU A 297 11.42 8.06 -13.11
C LEU A 297 11.56 7.41 -14.50
N GLU A 298 12.00 6.16 -14.58
CA GLU A 298 12.10 5.46 -15.88
C GLU A 298 10.73 5.16 -16.45
N GLY A 299 9.83 4.61 -15.64
CA GLY A 299 8.43 4.39 -15.99
C GLY A 299 7.74 5.70 -16.36
N MET A 300 7.94 6.77 -15.59
CA MET A 300 7.40 8.10 -15.89
C MET A 300 7.85 8.62 -17.26
N ARG A 301 9.14 8.48 -17.59
CA ARG A 301 9.67 8.86 -18.90
C ARG A 301 9.06 8.05 -20.02
N ALA A 302 8.93 6.73 -19.85
CA ALA A 302 8.31 5.87 -20.84
C ALA A 302 6.83 6.22 -21.07
N LEU A 303 6.07 6.48 -20.00
CA LEU A 303 4.67 6.92 -20.10
C LEU A 303 4.54 8.21 -20.90
N VAL A 304 5.48 9.14 -20.75
CA VAL A 304 5.47 10.42 -21.48
C VAL A 304 5.87 10.23 -22.94
N ASP A 305 6.97 9.53 -23.18
CA ASP A 305 7.52 9.34 -24.52
C ASP A 305 6.55 8.56 -25.42
N HIS A 306 5.78 7.63 -24.84
CA HIS A 306 4.83 6.78 -25.54
C HIS A 306 3.35 7.14 -25.30
N GLY A 307 3.05 8.14 -24.46
CA GLY A 307 1.69 8.48 -24.04
C GLY A 307 0.87 9.28 -25.06
N GLY A 308 1.50 9.90 -26.06
CA GLY A 308 0.79 10.59 -27.15
C GLY A 308 0.01 11.86 -26.75
N VAL A 309 0.15 12.33 -25.51
CA VAL A 309 -0.45 13.56 -24.97
C VAL A 309 0.66 14.45 -24.41
N SER A 310 0.41 15.76 -24.29
CA SER A 310 1.42 16.68 -23.76
C SER A 310 1.79 16.33 -22.32
N VAL A 311 3.09 16.40 -22.00
CA VAL A 311 3.60 16.13 -20.64
C VAL A 311 2.91 17.00 -19.61
N ALA A 312 2.71 18.28 -19.93
CA ALA A 312 2.06 19.25 -19.05
C ALA A 312 0.62 18.85 -18.70
N GLU A 313 -0.14 18.31 -19.65
CA GLU A 313 -1.48 17.78 -19.38
C GLU A 313 -1.39 16.57 -18.44
N MET A 314 -0.51 15.59 -18.74
CA MET A 314 -0.39 14.37 -17.93
C MET A 314 -0.06 14.68 -16.46
N VAL A 315 0.88 15.60 -16.21
CA VAL A 315 1.28 15.99 -14.84
C VAL A 315 0.26 16.89 -14.13
N SER A 316 -0.77 17.37 -14.83
CA SER A 316 -1.83 18.22 -14.27
C SER A 316 -3.14 17.48 -14.03
N ARG A 317 -3.26 16.23 -14.48
CA ARG A 317 -4.44 15.39 -14.23
C ARG A 317 -4.57 15.15 -12.74
N ALA A 318 -5.76 15.31 -12.21
CA ALA A 318 -6.06 15.10 -10.80
C ALA A 318 -6.95 13.86 -10.63
N ASP A 319 -6.72 13.14 -9.54
CA ASP A 319 -7.63 12.10 -9.08
C ASP A 319 -8.95 12.68 -8.53
N ASP A 320 -9.84 11.82 -8.05
CA ASP A 320 -11.11 12.20 -7.45
C ASP A 320 -10.98 12.88 -6.08
N HIS A 321 -9.79 13.07 -5.52
CA HIS A 321 -9.56 13.98 -4.39
C HIS A 321 -8.93 15.30 -4.84
N GLY A 322 -8.71 15.52 -6.14
CA GLY A 322 -8.05 16.72 -6.65
C GLY A 322 -6.53 16.66 -6.56
N ARG A 323 -5.94 15.49 -6.27
CA ARG A 323 -4.50 15.32 -6.14
C ARG A 323 -3.90 15.01 -7.51
N ILE A 324 -2.96 15.84 -7.93
CA ILE A 324 -2.11 15.61 -9.11
C ILE A 324 -0.89 14.71 -8.80
N PRO A 325 -0.14 14.22 -9.81
CA PRO A 325 1.03 13.36 -9.61
C PRO A 325 2.10 13.94 -8.67
N LEU A 326 2.24 15.26 -8.61
CA LEU A 326 3.15 15.92 -7.66
C LEU A 326 2.77 15.68 -6.19
N HIS A 327 1.48 15.61 -5.85
CA HIS A 327 1.07 15.23 -4.49
C HIS A 327 1.40 13.76 -4.20
N TRP A 328 1.21 12.88 -5.17
CA TRP A 328 1.52 11.45 -5.04
C TRP A 328 3.03 11.20 -4.86
N ALA A 329 3.87 11.91 -5.62
CA ALA A 329 5.33 11.88 -5.43
C ALA A 329 5.74 12.27 -4.01
N LEU A 330 5.11 13.32 -3.46
CA LEU A 330 5.43 13.83 -2.13
C LEU A 330 4.88 12.95 -1.02
N LEU A 331 3.80 12.21 -1.26
CA LEU A 331 3.31 11.21 -0.33
C LEU A 331 4.33 10.07 -0.15
N GLY A 332 4.80 9.50 -1.25
CA GLY A 332 5.68 8.34 -1.28
C GLY A 332 4.99 7.01 -0.89
N ALA A 333 5.27 5.94 -1.62
CA ALA A 333 4.84 4.58 -1.24
C ALA A 333 5.45 4.19 0.12
N ALA A 334 4.73 3.49 1.00
CA ALA A 334 5.32 2.79 2.14
C ALA A 334 5.85 1.48 1.58
N ASP A 335 7.09 1.18 1.90
CA ASP A 335 7.60 -0.15 1.65
C ASP A 335 7.09 -1.05 2.78
N GLU A 336 5.87 -1.57 2.61
CA GLU A 336 5.40 -2.76 3.30
C GLU A 336 5.30 -3.89 2.28
N GLY A 337 6.36 -4.07 1.47
CA GLY A 337 6.52 -5.30 0.71
C GLY A 337 6.68 -6.51 1.65
N PRO A 338 6.50 -7.75 1.16
CA PRO A 338 6.68 -8.97 1.93
C PRO A 338 8.09 -9.15 2.53
N HIS A 339 9.05 -8.26 2.25
CA HIS A 339 10.37 -8.22 2.91
C HIS A 339 10.34 -7.92 4.42
N MET A 340 9.20 -7.53 4.99
CA MET A 340 9.06 -7.34 6.45
C MET A 340 9.06 -8.65 7.26
N VAL A 341 8.86 -9.81 6.64
CA VAL A 341 8.93 -11.11 7.36
C VAL A 341 10.34 -11.71 7.44
N ASP A 342 11.25 -11.33 6.53
CA ASP A 342 12.61 -11.92 6.46
C ASP A 342 13.75 -10.90 6.63
N ALA A 343 13.49 -9.59 6.50
CA ALA A 343 14.51 -8.59 6.83
C ALA A 343 14.57 -8.48 8.36
N GLU A 344 15.69 -8.92 8.95
CA GLU A 344 16.05 -8.52 10.32
C GLU A 344 15.85 -7.00 10.44
N GLU A 345 15.08 -6.56 11.45
CA GLU A 345 14.75 -5.15 11.68
C GLU A 345 15.98 -4.25 11.46
N GLY A 346 15.94 -3.39 10.45
CA GLY A 346 16.96 -2.35 10.21
C GLY A 346 17.99 -2.61 9.10
N ASN A 347 17.87 -3.66 8.28
CA ASN A 347 18.80 -3.93 7.18
C ASN A 347 18.31 -3.54 5.77
N ASP A 348 17.20 -2.80 5.64
CA ASP A 348 16.74 -2.34 4.33
C ASP A 348 17.71 -1.30 3.72
N PRO A 349 18.39 -1.60 2.58
CA PRO A 349 19.29 -0.65 1.93
C PRO A 349 18.59 0.64 1.50
N GLU A 350 17.27 0.64 1.32
CA GLU A 350 16.46 1.82 0.98
C GLU A 350 16.26 2.77 2.16
N GLU A 351 16.52 2.30 3.39
CA GLU A 351 16.45 3.10 4.62
C GLU A 351 17.82 3.58 5.12
N ILE A 352 18.92 3.09 4.56
CA ILE A 352 20.27 3.49 4.98
C ILE A 352 20.56 4.92 4.45
N PRO A 353 20.74 5.92 5.33
CA PRO A 353 21.05 7.27 4.90
C PRO A 353 22.50 7.36 4.42
N ALA A 354 22.73 8.15 3.37
CA ALA A 354 24.08 8.58 2.97
C ALA A 354 24.64 9.64 3.94
N GLU A 355 25.86 10.11 3.69
CA GLU A 355 26.53 11.12 4.53
C GLU A 355 25.73 12.44 4.68
N ASP A 356 24.91 12.79 3.68
CA ASP A 356 24.04 13.97 3.69
C ASP A 356 22.73 13.77 4.47
N GLY A 357 22.51 12.57 5.02
CA GLY A 357 21.32 12.17 5.74
C GLY A 357 20.14 11.77 4.85
N MET A 358 20.29 11.77 3.52
CA MET A 358 19.24 11.30 2.60
C MET A 358 19.35 9.81 2.36
N THR A 359 18.22 9.11 2.41
CA THR A 359 18.11 7.73 1.96
C THR A 359 17.97 7.67 0.43
N PRO A 360 18.27 6.53 -0.22
CA PRO A 360 18.00 6.34 -1.65
C PRO A 360 16.55 6.66 -2.03
N ARG A 361 15.59 6.25 -1.19
CA ARG A 361 14.16 6.58 -1.34
C ARG A 361 13.87 8.08 -1.28
N SER A 362 14.46 8.81 -0.34
CA SER A 362 14.34 10.27 -0.26
C SER A 362 14.86 10.94 -1.53
N ARG A 363 15.95 10.40 -2.11
CA ARG A 363 16.57 10.92 -3.33
C ARG A 363 15.69 10.67 -4.57
N ARG A 364 15.09 9.48 -4.70
CA ARG A 364 14.10 9.21 -5.76
C ARG A 364 12.91 10.17 -5.71
N MET A 365 12.36 10.41 -4.52
CA MET A 365 11.29 11.41 -4.35
C MET A 365 11.75 12.81 -4.79
N VAL A 366 12.93 13.26 -4.35
CA VAL A 366 13.49 14.56 -4.73
C VAL A 366 13.63 14.70 -6.25
N ASP A 367 14.17 13.68 -6.92
CA ASP A 367 14.39 13.72 -8.36
C ASP A 367 13.06 13.65 -9.15
N THR A 368 12.08 12.91 -8.61
CA THR A 368 10.70 12.88 -9.13
C THR A 368 10.02 14.24 -9.04
N VAL A 369 10.13 14.91 -7.89
CA VAL A 369 9.58 16.27 -7.68
C VAL A 369 10.20 17.27 -8.64
N LYS A 370 11.53 17.25 -8.81
CA LYS A 370 12.22 18.12 -9.78
C LYS A 370 11.69 17.90 -11.19
N TRP A 371 11.63 16.64 -11.62
CA TRP A 371 11.18 16.30 -12.97
C TRP A 371 9.73 16.76 -13.22
N LEU A 372 8.82 16.57 -12.25
CA LEU A 372 7.42 17.01 -12.36
C LEU A 372 7.29 18.53 -12.45
N LEU A 373 8.07 19.27 -11.67
CA LEU A 373 8.09 20.74 -11.70
C LEU A 373 8.72 21.28 -12.99
N GLU A 374 9.75 20.62 -13.51
CA GLU A 374 10.32 20.94 -14.83
C GLU A 374 9.31 20.71 -15.96
N ALA A 375 8.50 19.66 -15.85
CA ALA A 375 7.44 19.35 -16.82
C ALA A 375 6.29 20.35 -16.80
N ASN A 376 5.87 20.82 -15.61
CA ASN A 376 4.90 21.90 -15.47
C ASN A 376 5.08 22.67 -14.15
N PRO A 377 5.71 23.85 -14.16
CA PRO A 377 5.95 24.64 -12.96
C PRO A 377 4.67 25.09 -12.25
N ASP A 378 3.56 25.27 -12.97
CA ASP A 378 2.30 25.78 -12.39
C ASP A 378 1.69 24.80 -11.37
N THR A 379 2.04 23.52 -11.45
CA THR A 379 1.60 22.46 -10.53
C THR A 379 2.00 22.70 -9.07
N ILE A 380 3.03 23.52 -8.81
CA ILE A 380 3.46 23.93 -7.46
C ILE A 380 2.32 24.59 -6.65
N ASN A 381 1.35 25.19 -7.34
CA ASN A 381 0.23 25.89 -6.73
C ASN A 381 -1.04 25.04 -6.61
N ALA A 382 -0.97 23.75 -6.97
CA ALA A 382 -2.12 22.86 -6.90
C ALA A 382 -2.59 22.66 -5.45
N ARG A 383 -3.90 22.48 -5.32
CA ARG A 383 -4.58 22.13 -4.07
C ARG A 383 -5.51 20.96 -4.33
N ASP A 384 -5.55 20.03 -3.39
CA ASP A 384 -6.57 18.98 -3.39
C ASP A 384 -7.93 19.54 -2.93
N ARG A 385 -8.96 18.69 -2.88
CA ARG A 385 -10.33 19.08 -2.49
C ARG A 385 -10.41 19.55 -1.03
N GLN A 386 -9.48 19.13 -0.18
CA GLN A 386 -9.36 19.59 1.21
C GLN A 386 -8.55 20.89 1.31
N GLY A 387 -8.04 21.41 0.19
CA GLY A 387 -7.23 22.62 0.15
C GLY A 387 -5.77 22.40 0.54
N ALA A 388 -5.34 21.15 0.75
CA ALA A 388 -3.97 20.82 1.08
C ALA A 388 -3.07 21.00 -0.15
N THR A 389 -1.86 21.49 0.10
CA THR A 389 -0.88 21.82 -0.94
C THR A 389 0.23 20.79 -0.99
N VAL A 390 1.04 20.82 -2.04
CA VAL A 390 2.29 20.06 -2.14
C VAL A 390 3.19 20.22 -0.91
N PHE A 391 3.19 21.38 -0.23
CA PHE A 391 3.94 21.56 1.02
C PHE A 391 3.38 20.72 2.17
N ASN A 392 2.06 20.58 2.29
CA ASN A 392 1.42 19.69 3.27
C ASN A 392 1.82 18.23 3.04
N TYR A 393 1.84 17.78 1.78
CA TYR A 393 2.27 16.43 1.43
C TYR A 393 3.77 16.23 1.70
N ALA A 394 4.62 17.21 1.37
CA ALA A 394 6.07 17.14 1.57
C ALA A 394 6.45 16.89 3.04
N VAL A 395 5.82 17.60 3.99
CA VAL A 395 6.12 17.44 5.42
C VAL A 395 5.56 16.14 6.01
N LYS A 396 4.54 15.56 5.36
CA LYS A 396 3.91 14.27 5.70
C LYS A 396 4.54 13.07 4.98
N SER A 397 5.53 13.29 4.11
CA SER A 397 6.06 12.27 3.22
C SER A 397 6.54 11.01 3.93
N ARG A 398 6.07 9.84 3.49
CA ARG A 398 6.52 8.53 3.98
C ARG A 398 7.89 8.16 3.40
N ALA A 399 8.23 8.71 2.24
CA ALA A 399 9.49 8.43 1.54
C ALA A 399 10.70 9.19 2.08
N ALA A 400 10.52 10.12 3.03
CA ALA A 400 11.57 11.05 3.42
C ALA A 400 11.74 11.21 4.94
N GLY A 401 12.98 11.09 5.40
CA GLY A 401 13.42 11.65 6.69
C GLY A 401 13.60 13.18 6.61
N ILE A 402 14.08 13.81 7.70
CA ILE A 402 14.21 15.28 7.78
C ILE A 402 15.08 15.86 6.66
N ALA A 403 16.17 15.19 6.28
CA ALA A 403 17.05 15.66 5.21
C ALA A 403 16.34 15.69 3.86
N GLY A 404 15.54 14.65 3.56
CA GLY A 404 14.72 14.58 2.36
C GLY A 404 13.62 15.64 2.34
N ILE A 405 12.92 15.84 3.47
CA ILE A 405 11.90 16.89 3.62
C ILE A 405 12.51 18.27 3.35
N LEU A 406 13.67 18.57 3.96
CA LEU A 406 14.36 19.85 3.78
C LEU A 406 14.81 20.07 2.33
N ALA A 407 15.33 19.03 1.69
CA ALA A 407 15.73 19.09 0.29
C ALA A 407 14.53 19.39 -0.62
N VAL A 408 13.39 18.70 -0.40
CA VAL A 408 12.15 18.94 -1.14
C VAL A 408 11.61 20.33 -0.88
N LEU A 409 11.50 20.78 0.37
CA LEU A 409 11.00 22.13 0.69
C LEU A 409 11.81 23.19 -0.04
N LYS A 410 13.14 23.06 -0.07
CA LYS A 410 14.01 23.96 -0.82
C LYS A 410 13.65 23.98 -2.31
N ILE A 411 13.49 22.81 -2.94
CA ILE A 411 13.09 22.72 -4.36
C ILE A 411 11.72 23.35 -4.61
N LEU A 412 10.75 23.10 -3.73
CA LEU A 412 9.41 23.67 -3.83
C LEU A 412 9.44 25.20 -3.71
N PHE A 413 10.29 25.77 -2.84
CA PHE A 413 10.46 27.22 -2.74
C PHE A 413 11.22 27.81 -3.93
N ASP A 414 12.27 27.14 -4.41
CA ASP A 414 13.03 27.54 -5.59
C ASP A 414 12.15 27.57 -6.86
N ALA A 415 11.08 26.76 -6.90
CA ALA A 415 10.08 26.77 -7.97
C ALA A 415 9.17 28.02 -7.98
N GLY A 416 9.24 28.89 -6.98
CA GLY A 416 8.54 30.19 -6.95
C GLY A 416 7.02 30.08 -6.73
N PRO A 417 6.55 29.47 -5.62
CA PRO A 417 5.13 29.37 -5.34
C PRO A 417 4.48 30.75 -5.07
N ARG A 418 3.16 30.82 -5.18
CA ARG A 418 2.41 32.01 -4.72
C ARG A 418 2.60 32.23 -3.22
N ALA A 419 2.72 33.49 -2.79
CA ALA A 419 2.99 33.86 -1.40
C ALA A 419 1.96 33.32 -0.38
N SER A 420 0.71 33.11 -0.80
CA SER A 420 -0.35 32.57 0.06
C SER A 420 -0.43 31.04 0.09
N ILE A 421 0.45 30.32 -0.62
CA ILE A 421 0.32 28.87 -0.79
C ILE A 421 0.36 28.13 0.56
N LEU A 422 1.19 28.58 1.49
CA LEU A 422 1.41 27.91 2.78
C LEU A 422 0.21 28.04 3.74
N ASN A 423 -0.71 28.94 3.42
CA ASN A 423 -1.81 29.31 4.30
C ASN A 423 -3.08 28.54 3.95
N HIS A 424 -3.84 28.19 4.98
CA HIS A 424 -5.13 27.53 4.83
C HIS A 424 -6.10 28.46 4.11
N ILE A 425 -6.85 27.90 3.15
CA ILE A 425 -7.98 28.60 2.53
C ILE A 425 -9.21 27.86 3.03
N PRO A 426 -10.10 28.50 3.81
CA PRO A 426 -11.30 27.85 4.33
C PRO A 426 -12.13 27.26 3.18
N ASN A 427 -12.53 26.00 3.30
CA ASN A 427 -13.48 25.39 2.37
C ASN A 427 -14.84 25.27 3.08
N GLU A 428 -15.85 26.02 2.67
CA GLU A 428 -17.18 26.03 3.32
C GLU A 428 -17.85 24.63 3.38
N GLU A 429 -17.47 23.72 2.48
CA GLU A 429 -17.99 22.34 2.43
C GLU A 429 -17.38 21.43 3.51
N PHE A 430 -16.10 21.64 3.87
CA PHE A 430 -15.34 20.78 4.81
C PHE A 430 -14.99 21.49 6.13
N ASP A 431 -15.07 22.81 6.16
CA ASP A 431 -14.86 23.70 7.32
C ASP A 431 -16.17 24.45 7.64
N PRO A 432 -17.21 23.78 8.17
CA PRO A 432 -18.40 24.47 8.64
C PRO A 432 -18.01 25.51 9.71
N VAL A 433 -18.63 26.69 9.62
CA VAL A 433 -18.32 27.85 10.48
C VAL A 433 -18.29 27.44 11.97
N GLY A 434 -17.10 27.52 12.58
CA GLY A 434 -16.91 27.32 14.02
C GLY A 434 -16.33 25.97 14.46
N THR A 435 -15.64 25.20 13.60
CA THR A 435 -14.87 24.02 14.04
C THR A 435 -13.37 24.15 13.76
N THR A 436 -12.54 23.96 14.79
CA THR A 436 -11.06 23.93 14.73
C THR A 436 -10.48 22.62 14.17
N THR A 437 -11.30 21.58 14.05
CA THR A 437 -10.88 20.21 13.70
C THR A 437 -10.53 20.02 12.22
N GLY A 438 -11.03 20.87 11.31
CA GLY A 438 -10.82 20.77 9.86
C GLY A 438 -9.63 21.59 9.31
N MET A 439 -9.26 22.70 9.96
CA MET A 439 -8.20 23.58 9.45
C MET A 439 -6.79 22.99 9.69
N THR A 440 -6.12 22.54 8.64
CA THR A 440 -4.73 22.05 8.70
C THR A 440 -3.80 22.89 7.83
N THR A 441 -2.97 23.74 8.44
CA THR A 441 -1.86 24.40 7.74
C THR A 441 -0.66 23.48 7.62
N VAL A 442 0.28 23.81 6.73
CA VAL A 442 1.56 23.08 6.62
C VAL A 442 2.34 23.06 7.94
N LEU A 443 2.29 24.13 8.74
CA LEU A 443 2.95 24.18 10.04
C LEU A 443 2.31 23.21 11.04
N HIS A 444 0.98 23.07 11.01
CA HIS A 444 0.26 22.07 11.81
C HIS A 444 0.73 20.66 11.49
N ASP A 445 0.81 20.33 10.21
CA ASP A 445 1.21 19.02 9.74
C ASP A 445 2.67 18.71 10.10
N THR A 446 3.55 19.72 10.00
CA THR A 446 4.97 19.60 10.37
C THR A 446 5.12 19.25 11.85
N VAL A 447 4.41 19.97 12.73
CA VAL A 447 4.47 19.73 14.19
C VAL A 447 3.93 18.36 14.56
N ASP A 448 2.83 17.92 13.95
CA ASP A 448 2.20 16.63 14.24
C ASP A 448 3.12 15.45 13.83
N GLN A 449 3.78 15.55 12.68
CA GLN A 449 4.72 14.56 12.18
C GLN A 449 5.94 14.35 13.09
N ARG A 450 6.37 15.39 13.81
CA ARG A 450 7.44 15.29 14.81
C ARG A 450 7.19 14.20 15.84
N TYR A 451 5.95 14.15 16.32
CA TYR A 451 5.59 13.35 17.49
C TYR A 451 5.05 11.98 17.11
N ARG A 452 4.56 11.80 15.88
CA ARG A 452 4.17 10.49 15.35
C ARG A 452 5.35 9.64 14.90
N ARG A 453 6.44 10.25 14.43
CA ARG A 453 7.67 9.53 14.08
C ARG A 453 8.45 9.15 15.34
N LEU A 454 7.93 8.17 16.07
CA LEU A 454 8.61 7.52 17.18
C LEU A 454 9.99 7.02 16.68
N GLU A 455 11.04 7.41 17.40
CA GLU A 455 12.46 7.05 17.22
C GLU A 455 13.27 7.70 16.09
N LYS A 456 12.80 7.82 14.84
CA LYS A 456 13.68 8.14 13.68
C LYS A 456 14.16 9.61 13.54
N LEU A 457 13.69 10.57 14.34
CA LEU A 457 14.08 12.00 14.23
C LEU A 457 14.27 12.73 15.58
N ARG A 458 14.98 12.10 16.53
CA ARG A 458 15.57 12.83 17.67
C ARG A 458 16.73 13.72 17.16
N GLY A 459 16.43 14.89 16.61
CA GLY A 459 17.47 15.76 16.06
C GLY A 459 17.18 17.26 16.18
N GLU A 460 18.24 18.03 16.43
CA GLU A 460 18.28 19.51 16.46
C GLU A 460 17.73 20.14 15.16
N ARG A 461 17.72 19.39 14.06
CA ARG A 461 17.30 19.82 12.73
C ARG A 461 15.79 19.87 12.50
N PHE A 462 14.98 19.33 13.41
CA PHE A 462 13.52 19.36 13.26
C PHE A 462 12.93 20.78 13.27
N THR A 463 13.63 21.76 13.86
CA THR A 463 13.19 23.16 13.80
C THR A 463 13.42 23.78 12.42
N GLU A 464 14.31 23.22 11.59
CA GLU A 464 14.66 23.79 10.28
C GLU A 464 13.44 23.89 9.32
N PRO A 465 12.59 22.85 9.12
CA PRO A 465 11.40 22.99 8.29
C PRO A 465 10.45 24.08 8.79
N ILE A 466 10.26 24.19 10.10
CA ILE A 466 9.40 25.22 10.71
C ILE A 466 9.99 26.61 10.43
N GLU A 467 11.29 26.80 10.66
CA GLU A 467 11.99 28.06 10.41
C GLU A 467 11.90 28.46 8.93
N ILE A 468 12.08 27.51 8.01
CA ILE A 468 11.95 27.75 6.58
C ILE A 468 10.51 28.17 6.24
N LEU A 469 9.50 27.43 6.72
CA LEU A 469 8.09 27.73 6.43
C LEU A 469 7.67 29.11 6.97
N LEU A 470 8.10 29.45 8.20
CA LEU A 470 7.84 30.77 8.80
C LEU A 470 8.54 31.89 8.02
N ALA A 471 9.79 31.70 7.60
CA ALA A 471 10.53 32.67 6.80
C ALA A 471 9.84 32.98 5.46
N HIS A 472 9.04 32.04 4.95
CA HIS A 472 8.26 32.18 3.72
C HIS A 472 6.78 32.56 3.97
N GLY A 473 6.42 32.98 5.19
CA GLY A 473 5.12 33.58 5.49
C GLY A 473 4.00 32.61 5.83
N ALA A 474 4.34 31.39 6.30
CA ALA A 474 3.35 30.47 6.86
C ALA A 474 2.69 31.04 8.13
N ASP A 475 1.37 30.93 8.22
CA ASP A 475 0.59 31.44 9.35
C ASP A 475 0.76 30.58 10.62
N ALA A 476 1.42 31.16 11.62
CA ALA A 476 1.68 30.52 12.91
C ALA A 476 0.54 30.63 13.93
N ARG A 477 -0.49 31.47 13.69
CA ARG A 477 -1.54 31.82 14.67
C ARG A 477 -2.22 30.60 15.29
N LEU A 478 -2.65 29.67 14.44
CA LEU A 478 -3.32 28.44 14.87
C LEU A 478 -2.33 27.31 15.18
N CYS A 479 -1.06 27.43 14.78
CA CYS A 479 -0.06 26.39 15.01
C CYS A 479 0.20 26.19 16.51
N LEU A 480 0.27 27.28 17.27
CA LEU A 480 0.47 27.25 18.72
C LEU A 480 -0.68 26.53 19.44
N HIS A 481 -1.93 26.75 19.00
CA HIS A 481 -3.12 26.11 19.55
C HIS A 481 -3.03 24.58 19.44
N ARG A 482 -2.71 24.06 18.26
CA ARG A 482 -2.62 22.61 18.04
C ARG A 482 -1.43 21.97 18.75
N LEU A 483 -0.28 22.66 18.76
CA LEU A 483 0.88 22.21 19.55
C LEU A 483 0.48 22.01 21.01
N CYS A 484 -0.31 22.93 21.57
CA CYS A 484 -0.80 22.83 22.94
C CYS A 484 -1.98 21.86 23.11
N ALA A 485 -2.74 21.56 22.06
CA ALA A 485 -3.89 20.65 22.10
C ALA A 485 -3.54 19.17 21.89
N GLY A 486 -2.33 18.85 21.43
CA GLY A 486 -1.93 17.47 21.20
C GLY A 486 -1.65 16.72 22.51
N ASN A 487 -2.08 15.45 22.55
CA ASN A 487 -1.80 14.55 23.66
C ASN A 487 -0.44 13.86 23.46
N TRP A 488 0.63 14.58 23.75
CA TRP A 488 1.99 14.11 23.51
C TRP A 488 2.51 13.22 24.65
N TYR A 489 3.18 12.12 24.29
CA TYR A 489 3.91 11.29 25.24
C TYR A 489 5.14 12.02 25.82
N GLU A 490 5.82 12.83 25.01
CA GLU A 490 6.98 13.64 25.43
C GLU A 490 6.60 15.12 25.71
N PRO A 491 7.36 15.83 26.55
CA PRO A 491 7.18 17.27 26.76
C PRO A 491 7.42 18.09 25.49
N ILE A 492 6.65 19.16 25.30
CA ILE A 492 6.81 20.11 24.21
C ILE A 492 8.20 20.75 24.31
N SER A 493 8.94 20.77 23.19
CA SER A 493 10.25 21.43 23.12
C SER A 493 10.10 22.93 23.38
N LEU A 494 10.75 23.42 24.43
CA LEU A 494 10.78 24.84 24.76
C LEU A 494 11.47 25.68 23.68
N VAL A 495 12.48 25.11 23.00
CA VAL A 495 13.16 25.77 21.89
C VAL A 495 12.18 26.00 20.73
N MET A 496 11.41 24.98 20.39
CA MET A 496 10.40 25.08 19.33
C MET A 496 9.27 26.06 19.72
N LEU A 497 8.85 26.03 20.99
CA LEU A 497 7.87 26.97 21.52
C LEU A 497 8.36 28.41 21.40
N ASP A 498 9.60 28.67 21.79
CA ASP A 498 10.22 29.99 21.71
C ASP A 498 10.33 30.47 20.26
N ARG A 499 10.68 29.61 19.32
CA ARG A 499 10.70 29.93 17.88
C ARG A 499 9.33 30.31 17.33
N LEU A 500 8.28 29.58 17.67
CA LEU A 500 6.92 29.91 17.24
C LEU A 500 6.43 31.27 17.79
N LEU A 501 6.97 31.68 18.94
CA LEU A 501 6.70 32.96 19.60
C LEU A 501 7.59 34.11 19.10
N GLU A 502 8.68 33.83 18.38
CA GLU A 502 9.51 34.86 17.72
C GLU A 502 8.85 35.40 16.45
N SER A 503 8.00 34.60 15.80
CA SER A 503 7.09 35.04 14.74
C SER A 503 6.11 36.11 15.28
N PRO A 504 5.52 37.00 14.45
CA PRO A 504 4.49 37.97 14.86
C PRO A 504 3.17 37.35 15.39
N THR A 505 3.22 36.10 15.86
CA THR A 505 2.17 35.36 16.53
C THR A 505 1.83 36.04 17.85
N ASN A 506 0.58 36.45 18.03
CA ASN A 506 0.13 36.89 19.34
C ASN A 506 -0.20 35.65 20.18
N ILE A 507 0.51 35.50 21.29
CA ILE A 507 0.37 34.36 22.23
C ILE A 507 -1.06 34.18 22.77
N ASN A 508 -1.86 35.24 22.72
CA ASN A 508 -3.25 35.29 23.18
C ASN A 508 -4.27 35.33 22.02
N ASP A 509 -3.84 35.04 20.79
CA ASP A 509 -4.80 34.83 19.70
C ASP A 509 -5.79 33.73 20.10
N THR A 510 -7.04 33.92 19.72
CA THR A 510 -8.11 32.95 19.95
C THR A 510 -8.43 32.23 18.66
N ASP A 511 -8.65 30.92 18.76
CA ASP A 511 -9.25 30.14 17.69
C ASP A 511 -10.74 30.51 17.47
N PRO A 512 -11.42 29.93 16.46
CA PRO A 512 -12.86 30.14 16.24
C PRO A 512 -13.76 29.79 17.43
N ASP A 513 -13.30 28.95 18.38
CA ASP A 513 -14.00 28.56 19.60
C ASP A 513 -13.75 29.57 20.76
N GLY A 514 -12.92 30.60 20.54
CA GLY A 514 -12.52 31.56 21.56
C GLY A 514 -11.47 31.02 22.55
N GLY A 515 -10.91 29.84 22.28
CA GLY A 515 -9.85 29.24 23.07
C GLY A 515 -8.48 29.79 22.68
N THR A 516 -7.60 29.97 23.66
CA THR A 516 -6.18 30.29 23.43
C THR A 516 -5.32 29.04 23.52
N ALA A 517 -4.08 29.08 23.04
CA ALA A 517 -3.12 27.99 23.21
C ALA A 517 -2.98 27.53 24.67
N MET A 518 -3.00 28.46 25.63
CA MET A 518 -2.92 28.14 27.06
C MET A 518 -4.11 27.28 27.53
N HIS A 519 -5.32 27.53 27.02
CA HIS A 519 -6.51 26.74 27.36
C HIS A 519 -6.39 25.27 26.96
N TYR A 520 -5.71 25.00 25.85
CA TYR A 520 -5.44 23.64 25.39
C TYR A 520 -4.31 22.99 26.19
N LEU A 521 -3.23 23.74 26.44
CA LEU A 521 -2.05 23.22 27.11
C LEU A 521 -2.34 22.69 28.53
N VAL A 522 -3.17 23.41 29.28
CA VAL A 522 -3.50 23.05 30.67
C VAL A 522 -4.38 21.80 30.79
N ARG A 523 -4.91 21.27 29.68
CA ARG A 523 -5.61 19.97 29.67
C ARG A 523 -4.66 18.80 29.90
N TYR A 524 -3.36 19.01 29.67
CA TYR A 524 -2.33 17.98 29.76
C TYR A 524 -1.32 18.31 30.87
N LEU A 525 -1.48 17.63 32.02
CA LEU A 525 -0.69 17.89 33.23
C LEU A 525 0.81 17.58 33.09
N ASN A 526 1.24 16.91 32.02
CA ASN A 526 2.64 16.61 31.74
C ASN A 526 3.39 17.77 31.05
N GLN A 527 2.73 18.89 30.71
CA GLN A 527 3.32 20.01 29.96
C GLN A 527 3.62 21.25 30.82
N ILE A 528 4.07 21.06 32.07
CA ILE A 528 4.23 22.14 33.06
C ILE A 528 5.28 23.17 32.60
N GLU A 529 6.40 22.73 32.05
CA GLU A 529 7.50 23.59 31.60
C GLU A 529 7.06 24.47 30.43
N ALA A 530 6.33 23.90 29.47
CA ALA A 530 5.76 24.64 28.35
C ALA A 530 4.73 25.69 28.84
N ALA A 531 3.93 25.34 29.84
CA ALA A 531 2.96 26.27 30.43
C ALA A 531 3.66 27.43 31.14
N ARG A 532 4.72 27.15 31.90
CA ARG A 532 5.56 28.19 32.52
C ARG A 532 6.19 29.10 31.47
N GLN A 533 6.64 28.54 30.34
CA GLN A 533 7.23 29.31 29.26
C GLN A 533 6.20 30.21 28.56
N LEU A 534 4.98 29.73 28.30
CA LEU A 534 3.91 30.58 27.76
C LEU A 534 3.60 31.75 28.71
N VAL A 535 3.48 31.49 30.01
CA VAL A 535 3.24 32.54 31.01
C VAL A 535 4.39 33.54 31.07
N SER A 536 5.64 33.07 31.04
CA SER A 536 6.81 33.96 31.06
C SER A 536 6.90 34.85 29.82
N ARG A 537 6.31 34.40 28.70
CA ARG A 537 6.19 35.13 27.43
C ARG A 537 4.91 35.96 27.30
N GLY A 538 4.10 36.06 28.36
CA GLY A 538 2.94 36.95 28.42
C GLY A 538 1.59 36.33 28.04
N ALA A 539 1.46 35.00 28.11
CA ALA A 539 0.15 34.34 27.98
C ALA A 539 -0.80 34.79 29.11
N ASP A 540 -1.99 35.22 28.73
CA ASP A 540 -3.03 35.66 29.67
C ASP A 540 -3.82 34.45 30.19
N VAL A 541 -3.58 34.14 31.47
CA VAL A 541 -4.26 33.07 32.20
C VAL A 541 -5.69 33.43 32.63
N SER A 542 -6.12 34.68 32.41
CA SER A 542 -7.46 35.15 32.83
C SER A 542 -8.52 35.08 31.73
N MET A 543 -8.11 34.73 30.50
CA MET A 543 -9.03 34.61 29.38
C MET A 543 -10.05 33.47 29.59
N VAL A 544 -11.24 33.63 29.02
CA VAL A 544 -12.36 32.69 29.15
C VAL A 544 -12.86 32.30 27.75
N ILE A 545 -13.02 31.00 27.51
CA ILE A 545 -13.55 30.45 26.26
C ILE A 545 -15.01 30.89 26.07
N SER A 546 -15.39 31.25 24.83
CA SER A 546 -16.71 31.85 24.52
C SER A 546 -17.89 30.87 24.52
N ARG A 547 -17.65 29.57 24.76
CA ARG A 547 -18.69 28.57 25.04
C ARG A 547 -18.39 27.83 26.34
N GLU A 548 -19.43 27.63 27.15
CA GLU A 548 -19.42 27.01 28.47
C GLU A 548 -18.68 25.66 28.52
N ILE A 549 -17.38 25.70 28.77
CA ILE A 549 -16.69 24.65 29.54
C ILE A 549 -15.91 25.38 30.63
N ARG A 550 -16.63 25.71 31.72
CA ARG A 550 -16.01 26.00 33.01
C ARG A 550 -15.34 24.71 33.52
N LEU A 551 -14.15 24.39 33.05
CA LEU A 551 -13.29 23.45 33.78
C LEU A 551 -11.94 24.08 34.11
N PHE A 552 -11.84 24.40 35.41
CA PHE A 552 -10.64 24.46 36.22
C PHE A 552 -9.50 25.38 35.78
N MET A 553 -9.70 26.68 35.99
CA MET A 553 -8.62 27.56 36.45
C MET A 553 -8.84 27.96 37.91
N ARG A 554 -8.62 27.01 38.83
CA ARG A 554 -8.22 27.33 40.20
C ARG A 554 -7.01 26.48 40.54
N LEU A 555 -5.88 27.18 40.62
CA LEU A 555 -4.53 26.79 40.99
C LEU A 555 -4.43 25.59 41.93
#